data_AF-A0A2U8E4M3-F1
#
_entry.id   AF-A0A2U8E4M3-F1
#
_cell.length_a   1.000
_cell.length_b   1.000
_cell.length_c   1.000
_cell.angle_alpha   90.00
_cell.angle_beta   90.00
_cell.angle_gamma   90.00
#
_symmetry.space_group_name_H-M   'P 1'
#
loop_
_entity.id
_entity.type
_entity.pdbx_description
1 polymer ?
#
loop_
_entity_poly.entity_id
_entity_poly.type
_entity_poly.pdbx_seq_one_letter_code
_entity_poly.pdbx_strand_id
1 'polypeptide(L)'
;MKTIPLLCILLAISASLPVAGRETFGITTLTPPRLEFNPNPAYWPRMRLWQGIPSIERAPGGRLWATWYSGGIGEGKGHNYQLLVTSGNDGLTWSKPVAVFDPGRQLLGGAGGDAHLWLDPNGRLWWFVHRVMQSPGIHPRTCWGFHTTEPDNPKAKWRGPVFAGYGYSLNKEFVTSDGEWLHMVDPMSKKTDAPLPARKGAHVWKFTGYDKPFEHTGHVEIKDTPFTEHMIAERKDGSLLMLARAKYGIARAVSNDKGRTWREIEPFTKDFNVNTRFYFGKLKSGSLLLIVNDHPRKRENMTAMLSDDDGKTWQHKLVLDERTHVSYPDATQSPTASSTPSMIADAIKRTCRKSFSQNSPRPISAPERSSRKAASSNAKSTSSPTKAAACVSTARALE
;
A
#
# COMPACT_ATOMS: atom_id res chain seq x y z
N MET A 1 32.72 -57.64 38.81
CA MET A 1 32.00 -57.66 37.53
C MET A 1 31.17 -56.39 37.43
N LYS A 2 31.58 -55.43 36.59
CA LYS A 2 30.83 -54.18 36.37
C LYS A 2 30.03 -54.32 35.08
N THR A 3 28.71 -54.26 35.19
CA THR A 3 27.75 -54.31 34.10
C THR A 3 27.77 -53.00 33.31
N ILE A 4 27.93 -53.10 31.99
CA ILE A 4 27.85 -51.98 31.04
C ILE A 4 26.40 -51.95 30.53
N PRO A 5 25.66 -50.83 30.57
CA PRO A 5 24.35 -50.77 29.95
C PRO A 5 24.50 -50.54 28.44
N LEU A 6 23.86 -51.41 27.68
CA LEU A 6 23.75 -51.37 26.23
C LEU A 6 22.88 -50.17 25.83
N LEU A 7 23.49 -49.15 25.23
CA LEU A 7 22.78 -47.98 24.70
C LEU A 7 22.15 -48.36 23.34
N CYS A 8 20.86 -48.68 23.34
CA CYS A 8 20.09 -48.88 22.11
C CYS A 8 19.92 -47.54 21.37
N ILE A 9 20.65 -47.36 20.27
CA ILE A 9 20.46 -46.26 19.33
C ILE A 9 19.21 -46.56 18.50
N LEU A 10 18.09 -45.93 18.87
CA LEU A 10 16.89 -45.86 18.03
C LEU A 10 17.16 -44.88 16.87
N LEU A 11 17.48 -45.43 15.70
CA LEU A 11 17.43 -44.69 14.43
C LEU A 11 15.96 -44.37 14.11
N ALA A 12 15.53 -43.17 14.49
CA ALA A 12 14.26 -42.61 14.03
C ALA A 12 14.37 -42.29 12.53
N ILE A 13 13.92 -43.21 11.68
CA ILE A 13 13.66 -42.94 10.27
C ILE A 13 12.47 -41.98 10.25
N SER A 14 12.72 -40.68 10.09
CA SER A 14 11.68 -39.70 9.82
C SER A 14 11.15 -39.91 8.41
N ALA A 15 10.24 -40.86 8.25
CA ALA A 15 9.36 -40.92 7.09
C ALA A 15 8.56 -39.61 7.08
N SER A 16 8.91 -38.72 6.17
CA SER A 16 8.13 -37.52 5.88
C SER A 16 6.77 -37.97 5.35
N LEU A 17 5.79 -38.06 6.25
CA LEU A 17 4.40 -38.24 5.88
C LEU A 17 4.03 -37.11 4.91
N PRO A 18 3.38 -37.41 3.76
CA PRO A 18 2.85 -36.36 2.90
C PRO A 18 1.91 -35.51 3.75
N VAL A 19 2.16 -34.20 3.79
CA VAL A 19 1.26 -33.24 4.42
C VAL A 19 -0.09 -33.41 3.74
N ALA A 20 -1.05 -34.01 4.43
CA ALA A 20 -2.43 -34.05 3.98
C ALA A 20 -2.83 -32.62 3.61
N GLY A 21 -3.35 -32.41 2.40
CA GLY A 21 -3.76 -31.09 1.93
C GLY A 21 -4.68 -30.46 2.98
N ARG A 22 -4.37 -29.22 3.42
CA ARG A 22 -5.18 -28.50 4.42
C ARG A 22 -6.64 -28.55 4.01
N GLU A 23 -7.49 -29.09 4.88
CA GLU A 23 -8.94 -29.00 4.71
C GLU A 23 -9.35 -27.53 4.64
N THR A 24 -10.08 -27.18 3.59
CA THR A 24 -10.43 -25.77 3.32
C THR A 24 -11.86 -25.42 3.72
N PHE A 25 -12.68 -26.40 4.10
CA PHE A 25 -14.09 -26.21 4.45
C PHE A 25 -14.88 -25.41 3.39
N GLY A 26 -14.55 -25.59 2.11
CA GLY A 26 -15.16 -24.84 1.00
C GLY A 26 -14.66 -23.38 0.85
N ILE A 27 -13.70 -22.94 1.66
CA ILE A 27 -13.07 -21.63 1.55
C ILE A 27 -12.17 -21.61 0.32
N THR A 28 -12.42 -20.64 -0.55
CA THR A 28 -11.62 -20.38 -1.75
C THR A 28 -10.98 -18.99 -1.66
N THR A 29 -10.07 -18.70 -2.59
CA THR A 29 -9.52 -17.34 -2.71
C THR A 29 -10.58 -16.30 -3.08
N LEU A 30 -11.76 -16.72 -3.55
CA LEU A 30 -12.91 -15.86 -3.82
C LEU A 30 -13.98 -15.84 -2.71
N THR A 31 -13.81 -16.58 -1.61
CA THR A 31 -14.73 -16.47 -0.46
C THR A 31 -14.77 -15.01 0.02
N PRO A 32 -15.95 -14.36 0.05
CA PRO A 32 -16.06 -12.94 0.42
C PRO A 32 -15.43 -12.62 1.78
N PRO A 33 -14.50 -11.66 1.87
CA PRO A 33 -13.97 -11.19 3.16
C PRO A 33 -15.02 -10.37 3.92
N ARG A 34 -14.74 -10.09 5.21
CA ARG A 34 -15.57 -9.19 6.02
C ARG A 34 -14.71 -8.20 6.78
N LEU A 35 -15.28 -7.08 7.20
CA LEU A 35 -14.61 -6.13 8.08
C LEU A 35 -14.97 -6.41 9.55
N GLU A 36 -14.03 -6.16 10.46
CA GLU A 36 -14.26 -6.11 11.91
C GLU A 36 -14.42 -4.65 12.34
N PHE A 37 -15.62 -4.24 12.75
CA PHE A 37 -15.93 -2.85 13.15
C PHE A 37 -15.75 -2.58 14.65
N ASN A 38 -15.47 -3.62 15.44
CA ASN A 38 -15.16 -3.51 16.86
C ASN A 38 -13.77 -4.08 17.16
N PRO A 39 -12.70 -3.51 16.57
CA PRO A 39 -11.36 -4.07 16.68
C PRO A 39 -10.88 -4.04 18.12
N ASN A 40 -10.44 -5.21 18.60
CA ASN A 40 -9.91 -5.36 19.95
C ASN A 40 -8.58 -4.59 20.17
N PRO A 41 -8.13 -4.43 21.43
CA PRO A 41 -6.93 -3.67 21.75
C PRO A 41 -5.62 -4.11 21.08
N ALA A 42 -5.54 -5.34 20.54
CA ALA A 42 -4.34 -5.81 19.84
C ALA A 42 -4.01 -5.00 18.57
N TYR A 43 -4.99 -4.26 18.03
CA TYR A 43 -4.82 -3.39 16.86
C TYR A 43 -4.42 -1.95 17.21
N TRP A 44 -4.35 -1.60 18.50
CA TRP A 44 -4.06 -0.24 18.95
C TRP A 44 -2.60 0.15 18.67
N PRO A 45 -2.32 1.46 18.49
CA PRO A 45 -0.99 1.94 18.10
C PRO A 45 0.18 1.39 18.93
N ARG A 46 0.03 1.26 20.25
CA ARG A 46 1.09 0.77 21.15
C ARG A 46 1.37 -0.73 21.03
N MET A 47 0.48 -1.50 20.42
CA MET A 47 0.63 -2.94 20.26
C MET A 47 1.28 -3.32 18.92
N ARG A 48 1.48 -2.35 18.02
CA ARG A 48 1.99 -2.58 16.67
C ARG A 48 3.52 -2.57 16.67
N LEU A 49 4.12 -3.65 16.18
CA LEU A 49 5.57 -3.76 16.02
C LEU A 49 6.08 -3.11 14.71
N TRP A 50 5.23 -3.13 13.68
CA TRP A 50 5.54 -2.60 12.35
C TRP A 50 4.28 -2.04 11.69
N GLN A 51 4.42 -1.03 10.85
CA GLN A 51 3.32 -0.49 10.02
C GLN A 51 3.91 0.21 8.78
N GLY A 52 3.17 0.22 7.68
CA GLY A 52 3.61 0.89 6.45
C GLY A 52 2.54 0.95 5.38
N ILE A 53 2.89 1.62 4.27
CA ILE A 53 2.08 1.75 3.05
C ILE A 53 0.74 2.44 3.34
N PRO A 54 0.78 3.77 3.61
CA PRO A 54 -0.41 4.52 3.94
C PRO A 54 -1.23 4.88 2.69
N SER A 55 -2.51 5.11 2.93
CA SER A 55 -3.37 5.90 2.05
C SER A 55 -4.25 6.84 2.87
N ILE A 56 -4.59 7.99 2.30
CA ILE A 56 -5.42 9.02 2.92
C ILE A 56 -6.53 9.47 1.96
N GLU A 57 -7.70 9.77 2.49
CA GLU A 57 -8.77 10.41 1.73
C GLU A 57 -9.51 11.46 2.58
N ARG A 58 -10.10 12.46 1.93
CA ARG A 58 -10.90 13.50 2.59
C ARG A 58 -12.34 13.45 2.08
N ALA A 59 -13.26 13.19 3.00
CA ALA A 59 -14.69 13.24 2.74
C ALA A 59 -15.15 14.68 2.38
N PRO A 60 -16.29 14.85 1.69
CA PRO A 60 -16.82 16.16 1.31
C PRO A 60 -16.99 17.15 2.48
N GLY A 61 -17.49 16.69 3.63
CA GLY A 61 -17.61 17.49 4.85
C GLY A 61 -16.29 17.68 5.62
N GLY A 62 -15.16 17.25 5.05
CA GLY A 62 -13.82 17.53 5.55
C GLY A 62 -13.23 16.48 6.47
N ARG A 63 -13.97 15.42 6.82
CA ARG A 63 -13.45 14.30 7.60
C ARG A 63 -12.31 13.59 6.85
N LEU A 64 -11.20 13.34 7.53
CA LEU A 64 -10.10 12.54 6.99
C LEU A 64 -10.28 11.08 7.34
N TRP A 65 -9.91 10.22 6.40
CA TRP A 65 -9.77 8.78 6.56
C TRP A 65 -8.36 8.38 6.20
N ALA A 66 -7.78 7.45 6.95
CA ALA A 66 -6.48 6.90 6.63
C ALA A 66 -6.47 5.39 6.86
N THR A 67 -5.80 4.68 5.94
CA THR A 67 -5.58 3.24 6.02
C THR A 67 -4.09 2.94 5.85
N TRP A 68 -3.67 1.83 6.41
CA TRP A 68 -2.37 1.20 6.19
C TRP A 68 -2.45 -0.25 6.67
N TYR A 69 -1.38 -1.01 6.51
CA TYR A 69 -1.29 -2.33 7.14
C TYR A 69 -0.18 -2.42 8.17
N SER A 70 -0.38 -3.36 9.09
CA SER A 70 0.45 -3.62 10.25
C SER A 70 0.44 -5.12 10.52
N GLY A 71 0.79 -5.54 11.72
CA GLY A 71 0.93 -6.95 12.09
C GLY A 71 2.32 -7.51 11.78
N GLY A 72 2.61 -8.66 12.38
CA GLY A 72 3.92 -9.31 12.29
C GLY A 72 5.08 -8.43 12.78
N ILE A 73 6.29 -8.78 12.32
CA ILE A 73 7.54 -8.05 12.62
C ILE A 73 8.06 -7.24 11.41
N GLY A 74 7.26 -7.12 10.35
CA GLY A 74 7.67 -6.46 9.13
C GLY A 74 6.70 -6.62 7.96
N GLU A 75 7.01 -5.90 6.89
CA GLU A 75 6.32 -5.93 5.60
C GLU A 75 6.26 -7.35 5.01
N GLY A 76 5.05 -7.85 4.73
CA GLY A 76 4.84 -9.16 4.12
C GLY A 76 5.29 -10.36 4.97
N LYS A 77 5.66 -10.17 6.24
CA LYS A 77 6.19 -11.22 7.13
C LYS A 77 5.11 -12.02 7.85
N GLY A 78 4.00 -12.31 7.15
CA GLY A 78 2.86 -13.08 7.66
C GLY A 78 2.04 -12.34 8.72
N HIS A 79 0.78 -12.75 8.89
CA HIS A 79 -0.16 -12.17 9.87
C HIS A 79 -0.36 -10.66 9.77
N ASN A 80 -0.08 -10.07 8.60
CA ASN A 80 -0.38 -8.67 8.38
C ASN A 80 -1.89 -8.46 8.31
N TYR A 81 -2.36 -7.32 8.81
CA TYR A 81 -3.76 -6.89 8.76
C TYR A 81 -3.83 -5.43 8.34
N GLN A 82 -4.96 -5.05 7.74
CA GLN A 82 -5.22 -3.67 7.31
C GLN A 82 -6.17 -3.01 8.30
N LEU A 83 -5.98 -1.73 8.55
CA LEU A 83 -6.79 -1.00 9.52
C LEU A 83 -7.18 0.37 8.98
N LEU A 84 -8.31 0.85 9.45
CA LEU A 84 -8.89 2.12 9.06
C LEU A 84 -9.05 3.02 10.28
N VAL A 85 -8.65 4.28 10.17
CA VAL A 85 -8.84 5.33 11.19
C VAL A 85 -9.45 6.57 10.56
N THR A 86 -10.01 7.45 11.39
CA THR A 86 -10.57 8.73 10.93
C THR A 86 -10.17 9.89 11.84
N SER A 87 -10.20 11.09 11.29
CA SER A 87 -10.03 12.36 12.00
C SER A 87 -11.12 13.35 11.57
N GLY A 88 -11.75 14.00 12.56
CA GLY A 88 -12.75 15.05 12.33
C GLY A 88 -12.20 16.47 12.51
N ASN A 89 -10.89 16.61 12.68
CA ASN A 89 -10.23 17.89 13.00
C ASN A 89 -8.93 18.06 12.22
N ASP A 90 -8.99 17.87 10.91
CA ASP A 90 -7.87 18.07 9.98
C ASP A 90 -6.59 17.31 10.38
N GLY A 91 -6.73 16.12 10.97
CA GLY A 91 -5.59 15.27 11.33
C GLY A 91 -4.88 15.68 12.62
N LEU A 92 -5.40 16.67 13.37
CA LEU A 92 -4.84 17.05 14.67
C LEU A 92 -4.86 15.90 15.67
N THR A 93 -5.95 15.12 15.66
CA THR A 93 -6.12 13.88 16.41
C THR A 93 -6.73 12.79 15.53
N TRP A 94 -6.39 11.54 15.80
CA TRP A 94 -6.89 10.37 15.08
C TRP A 94 -7.58 9.40 16.02
N SER A 95 -8.62 8.75 15.53
CA SER A 95 -9.32 7.70 16.25
C SER A 95 -8.40 6.49 16.52
N LYS A 96 -8.82 5.62 17.45
CA LYS A 96 -8.43 4.20 17.40
C LYS A 96 -8.93 3.59 16.07
N PRO A 97 -8.42 2.42 15.64
CA PRO A 97 -8.98 1.73 14.47
C PRO A 97 -10.51 1.64 14.58
N VAL A 98 -11.22 2.11 13.56
CA VAL A 98 -12.69 2.05 13.46
C VAL A 98 -13.15 0.84 12.65
N ALA A 99 -12.26 0.29 11.83
CA ALA A 99 -12.44 -1.00 11.18
C ALA A 99 -11.07 -1.67 10.96
N VAL A 100 -11.07 -3.00 10.93
CA VAL A 100 -9.90 -3.83 10.61
C VAL A 100 -10.29 -4.92 9.61
N PHE A 101 -9.40 -5.19 8.67
CA PHE A 101 -9.42 -6.39 7.85
C PHE A 101 -8.23 -7.27 8.20
N ASP A 102 -8.50 -8.40 8.86
CA ASP A 102 -7.49 -9.36 9.33
C ASP A 102 -7.79 -10.75 8.74
N PRO A 103 -7.28 -11.05 7.53
CA PRO A 103 -7.52 -12.33 6.89
C PRO A 103 -6.87 -13.51 7.64
N GLY A 104 -5.91 -13.24 8.54
CA GLY A 104 -5.27 -14.27 9.36
C GLY A 104 -6.19 -14.78 10.46
N ARG A 105 -7.00 -13.90 11.06
CA ARG A 105 -8.01 -14.27 12.06
C ARG A 105 -9.36 -14.64 11.45
N GLN A 106 -9.72 -14.07 10.31
CA GLN A 106 -11.03 -14.27 9.71
C GLN A 106 -11.17 -15.57 8.91
N LEU A 107 -10.07 -16.10 8.39
CA LEU A 107 -10.00 -17.25 7.48
C LEU A 107 -8.80 -18.15 7.83
N LEU A 108 -8.58 -19.22 7.07
CA LEU A 108 -7.54 -20.26 7.29
C LEU A 108 -6.10 -19.75 7.08
N GLY A 109 -5.68 -18.72 7.82
CA GLY A 109 -4.28 -18.26 7.89
C GLY A 109 -3.82 -17.37 6.74
N GLY A 110 -4.65 -16.42 6.30
CA GLY A 110 -4.29 -15.43 5.28
C GLY A 110 -3.42 -14.27 5.81
N ALA A 111 -2.96 -13.41 4.90
CA ALA A 111 -2.25 -12.18 5.23
C ALA A 111 -2.83 -10.99 4.45
N GLY A 112 -2.89 -9.84 5.11
CA GLY A 112 -3.25 -8.56 4.53
C GLY A 112 -2.09 -7.91 3.78
N GLY A 113 -2.36 -6.79 3.12
CA GLY A 113 -1.34 -6.02 2.40
C GLY A 113 -1.78 -4.59 2.11
N ASP A 114 -1.40 -4.09 0.95
CA ASP A 114 -1.37 -2.67 0.60
C ASP A 114 -2.77 -2.04 0.38
N ALA A 115 -3.56 -1.86 1.44
CA ALA A 115 -4.86 -1.19 1.36
C ALA A 115 -4.76 0.26 0.87
N HIS A 116 -5.81 0.74 0.21
CA HIS A 116 -5.94 2.15 -0.12
C HIS A 116 -7.38 2.66 -0.04
N LEU A 117 -7.52 3.99 -0.03
CA LEU A 117 -8.79 4.70 0.01
C LEU A 117 -9.01 5.48 -1.27
N TRP A 118 -10.27 5.65 -1.64
CA TRP A 118 -10.66 6.50 -2.76
C TRP A 118 -12.05 7.09 -2.56
N LEU A 119 -12.21 8.38 -2.81
CA LEU A 119 -13.52 9.02 -2.86
C LEU A 119 -14.02 9.00 -4.31
N ASP A 120 -15.10 8.25 -4.57
CA ASP A 120 -15.67 8.16 -5.90
C ASP A 120 -16.39 9.45 -6.33
N PRO A 121 -16.63 9.66 -7.64
CA PRO A 121 -17.34 10.83 -8.15
C PRO A 121 -18.75 11.03 -7.58
N ASN A 122 -19.37 9.97 -7.05
CA ASN A 122 -20.69 10.01 -6.42
C ASN A 122 -20.60 10.30 -4.91
N GLY A 123 -19.41 10.66 -4.40
CA GLY A 123 -19.18 11.01 -3.00
C GLY A 123 -19.15 9.81 -2.05
N ARG A 124 -19.02 8.58 -2.56
CA ARG A 124 -18.84 7.41 -1.69
C ARG A 124 -17.37 7.17 -1.43
N LEU A 125 -17.04 6.93 -0.17
CA LEU A 125 -15.68 6.54 0.21
C LEU A 125 -15.53 5.02 0.05
N TRP A 126 -14.53 4.61 -0.70
CA TRP A 126 -14.09 3.24 -0.85
C TRP A 126 -12.87 2.95 0.02
N TRP A 127 -12.83 1.73 0.54
CA TRP A 127 -11.68 1.11 1.17
C TRP A 127 -11.40 -0.22 0.47
N PHE A 128 -10.33 -0.25 -0.29
CA PHE A 128 -9.85 -1.45 -0.96
C PHE A 128 -8.87 -2.18 -0.07
N VAL A 129 -9.07 -3.49 0.08
CA VAL A 129 -8.27 -4.35 0.93
C VAL A 129 -7.75 -5.56 0.17
N HIS A 130 -6.55 -6.00 0.55
CA HIS A 130 -5.83 -7.08 -0.06
C HIS A 130 -5.78 -8.29 0.82
N ARG A 131 -5.98 -9.46 0.22
CA ARG A 131 -5.81 -10.74 0.89
C ARG A 131 -4.88 -11.61 0.08
N VAL A 132 -3.95 -12.23 0.81
CA VAL A 132 -3.15 -13.37 0.36
C VAL A 132 -3.60 -14.59 1.15
N MET A 133 -3.93 -15.69 0.48
CA MET A 133 -4.35 -16.90 1.15
C MET A 133 -3.92 -18.15 0.35
N GLN A 134 -3.48 -19.17 1.07
CA GLN A 134 -3.19 -20.50 0.50
C GLN A 134 -4.47 -21.34 0.53
N SER A 135 -5.39 -21.04 -0.38
CA SER A 135 -6.66 -21.77 -0.55
C SER A 135 -6.90 -22.07 -2.03
N PRO A 136 -7.78 -23.03 -2.36
CA PRO A 136 -8.19 -23.29 -3.73
C PRO A 136 -8.72 -22.01 -4.40
N GLY A 137 -8.41 -21.83 -5.68
CA GLY A 137 -8.92 -20.72 -6.45
C GLY A 137 -7.98 -20.31 -7.57
N ILE A 138 -8.40 -19.27 -8.28
CA ILE A 138 -7.73 -18.76 -9.49
C ILE A 138 -6.37 -18.17 -9.10
N HIS A 139 -6.34 -17.11 -8.29
CA HIS A 139 -5.08 -16.51 -7.78
C HIS A 139 -5.06 -16.53 -6.25
N PRO A 140 -3.90 -16.76 -5.59
CA PRO A 140 -3.77 -16.65 -4.13
C PRO A 140 -3.91 -15.22 -3.59
N ARG A 141 -4.08 -14.22 -4.46
CA ARG A 141 -4.09 -12.78 -4.13
C ARG A 141 -5.34 -12.15 -4.72
N THR A 142 -6.07 -11.42 -3.89
CA THR A 142 -7.33 -10.79 -4.30
C THR A 142 -7.45 -9.41 -3.69
N CYS A 143 -7.95 -8.46 -4.48
CA CYS A 143 -8.38 -7.14 -4.07
C CYS A 143 -9.90 -7.14 -3.85
N TRP A 144 -10.37 -6.48 -2.78
CA TRP A 144 -11.79 -6.35 -2.46
C TRP A 144 -12.10 -4.92 -2.03
N GLY A 145 -13.15 -4.33 -2.60
CA GLY A 145 -13.65 -3.02 -2.22
C GLY A 145 -14.78 -3.09 -1.21
N PHE A 146 -14.76 -2.20 -0.22
CA PHE A 146 -15.88 -1.86 0.64
C PHE A 146 -16.17 -0.38 0.48
N HIS A 147 -17.43 0.05 0.49
CA HIS A 147 -17.75 1.46 0.33
C HIS A 147 -18.81 1.97 1.31
N THR A 148 -18.82 3.27 1.56
CA THR A 148 -19.83 3.94 2.37
C THR A 148 -20.37 5.20 1.70
N THR A 149 -21.68 5.42 1.83
CA THR A 149 -22.36 6.66 1.42
C THR A 149 -22.34 7.72 2.53
N GLU A 150 -21.75 7.41 3.68
CA GLU A 150 -21.72 8.30 4.86
C GLU A 150 -20.26 8.68 5.22
N PRO A 151 -19.44 9.17 4.29
CA PRO A 151 -17.99 9.36 4.53
C PRO A 151 -17.70 10.41 5.62
N ASP A 152 -18.63 11.30 5.95
CA ASP A 152 -18.47 12.28 7.03
C ASP A 152 -18.87 11.75 8.42
N ASN A 153 -19.47 10.55 8.48
CA ASN A 153 -19.84 9.89 9.73
C ASN A 153 -18.65 9.12 10.32
N PRO A 154 -18.15 9.42 11.54
CA PRO A 154 -17.05 8.67 12.16
C PRO A 154 -17.39 7.20 12.45
N LYS A 155 -18.68 6.83 12.42
CA LYS A 155 -19.20 5.46 12.56
C LYS A 155 -19.88 4.99 11.27
N ALA A 156 -19.35 5.41 10.12
CA ALA A 156 -19.87 5.08 8.80
C ALA A 156 -20.17 3.59 8.65
N LYS A 157 -21.32 3.27 8.03
CA LYS A 157 -21.69 1.91 7.66
C LYS A 157 -21.11 1.56 6.30
N TRP A 158 -20.45 0.41 6.21
CA TRP A 158 -19.80 -0.05 4.98
C TRP A 158 -20.61 -1.13 4.29
N ARG A 159 -20.63 -1.09 2.96
CA ARG A 159 -21.23 -2.04 2.01
C ARG A 159 -20.12 -2.80 1.27
N GLY A 160 -20.47 -3.91 0.63
CA GLY A 160 -19.54 -4.85 0.02
C GLY A 160 -19.48 -6.19 0.78
N PRO A 161 -18.47 -7.04 0.52
CA PRO A 161 -17.31 -6.79 -0.34
C PRO A 161 -17.61 -6.90 -1.84
N VAL A 162 -16.91 -6.11 -2.64
CA VAL A 162 -16.93 -6.15 -4.11
C VAL A 162 -15.59 -6.69 -4.61
N PHE A 163 -15.58 -7.71 -5.46
CA PHE A 163 -14.32 -8.21 -6.02
C PHE A 163 -13.72 -7.18 -6.98
N ALA A 164 -12.47 -6.78 -6.72
CA ALA A 164 -11.78 -5.72 -7.47
C ALA A 164 -10.56 -6.25 -8.24
N GLY A 165 -10.44 -7.57 -8.42
CA GLY A 165 -9.40 -8.18 -9.24
C GLY A 165 -8.39 -9.02 -8.47
N TYR A 166 -7.51 -9.67 -9.22
CA TYR A 166 -6.46 -10.55 -8.69
C TYR A 166 -5.15 -9.79 -8.54
N GLY A 167 -4.64 -9.69 -7.31
CA GLY A 167 -3.37 -9.02 -7.03
C GLY A 167 -3.40 -8.01 -5.89
N TYR A 168 -2.43 -7.09 -5.94
CA TYR A 168 -2.29 -5.92 -5.08
C TYR A 168 -2.75 -4.66 -5.82
N SER A 169 -3.38 -3.74 -5.11
CA SER A 169 -3.81 -2.44 -5.59
C SER A 169 -3.62 -1.46 -4.45
N LEU A 170 -2.70 -0.51 -4.61
CA LEU A 170 -2.37 0.43 -3.54
C LEU A 170 -2.56 1.88 -3.96
N ASN A 171 -3.22 2.08 -5.10
CA ASN A 171 -3.30 3.35 -5.78
C ASN A 171 -4.76 3.66 -6.09
N LYS A 172 -5.14 4.92 -5.83
CA LYS A 172 -6.50 5.43 -6.02
C LYS A 172 -7.00 5.19 -7.43
N GLU A 173 -8.26 4.82 -7.55
CA GLU A 173 -8.92 4.71 -8.85
C GLU A 173 -8.90 6.05 -9.59
N PHE A 174 -8.90 5.94 -10.90
CA PHE A 174 -8.90 7.05 -11.83
C PHE A 174 -10.23 7.09 -12.60
N VAL A 175 -10.75 8.27 -12.88
CA VAL A 175 -12.00 8.46 -13.63
C VAL A 175 -11.67 9.21 -14.90
N THR A 176 -11.97 8.59 -16.04
CA THR A 176 -11.81 9.20 -17.36
C THR A 176 -12.86 10.27 -17.60
N SER A 177 -12.60 11.14 -18.58
CA SER A 177 -13.48 12.20 -19.03
C SER A 177 -14.84 11.70 -19.54
N ASP A 178 -14.91 10.46 -20.04
CA ASP A 178 -16.15 9.79 -20.43
C ASP A 178 -16.83 9.01 -19.28
N GLY A 179 -16.32 9.11 -18.05
CA GLY A 179 -16.95 8.59 -16.84
C GLY A 179 -16.62 7.14 -16.50
N GLU A 180 -15.67 6.51 -17.19
CA GLU A 180 -15.18 5.17 -16.86
C GLU A 180 -14.26 5.22 -15.64
N TRP A 181 -14.44 4.29 -14.69
CA TRP A 181 -13.59 4.22 -13.51
C TRP A 181 -12.60 3.08 -13.67
N LEU A 182 -11.31 3.40 -13.59
CA LEU A 182 -10.21 2.49 -13.79
C LEU A 182 -9.54 2.19 -12.45
N HIS A 183 -9.36 0.91 -12.17
CA HIS A 183 -8.72 0.35 -10.98
C HIS A 183 -7.42 -0.35 -11.37
N MET A 184 -6.33 0.02 -10.73
CA MET A 184 -4.99 -0.48 -11.03
C MET A 184 -4.63 -1.66 -10.14
N VAL A 185 -4.22 -2.78 -10.75
CA VAL A 185 -3.85 -4.00 -10.03
C VAL A 185 -2.55 -4.59 -10.55
N ASP A 186 -1.65 -4.98 -9.65
CA ASP A 186 -0.52 -5.84 -9.97
C ASP A 186 -0.80 -7.27 -9.44
N PRO A 187 -1.02 -8.26 -10.32
CA PRO A 187 -1.22 -9.63 -9.90
C PRO A 187 -0.09 -10.20 -9.04
N MET A 188 1.15 -9.69 -9.23
CA MET A 188 2.34 -10.24 -8.60
C MET A 188 2.50 -11.75 -8.83
N SER A 189 2.08 -12.20 -10.02
CA SER A 189 2.07 -13.62 -10.38
C SER A 189 3.48 -14.17 -10.52
N LYS A 190 3.73 -15.30 -9.86
CA LYS A 190 4.96 -16.08 -9.95
C LYS A 190 4.85 -17.11 -11.07
N LYS A 191 6.00 -17.57 -11.57
CA LYS A 191 6.06 -18.67 -12.57
C LYS A 191 5.37 -19.97 -12.11
N THR A 192 5.23 -20.14 -10.79
CA THR A 192 4.67 -21.33 -10.14
C THR A 192 3.17 -21.20 -9.82
N ASP A 193 2.58 -20.02 -10.02
CA ASP A 193 1.14 -19.86 -9.81
C ASP A 193 0.40 -20.61 -10.93
N ALA A 194 -0.84 -21.05 -10.67
CA ALA A 194 -1.67 -21.71 -11.67
C ALA A 194 -1.72 -20.86 -12.96
N PRO A 195 -1.88 -21.45 -14.15
CA PRO A 195 -2.03 -20.69 -15.39
C PRO A 195 -3.30 -19.83 -15.28
N LEU A 196 -3.08 -18.57 -14.95
CA LEU A 196 -4.10 -17.57 -14.87
C LEU A 196 -4.15 -16.80 -16.19
N PRO A 197 -5.28 -16.17 -16.53
CA PRO A 197 -5.24 -14.99 -17.40
C PRO A 197 -4.42 -13.83 -16.79
N ALA A 198 -4.02 -13.93 -15.52
CA ALA A 198 -3.15 -12.98 -14.82
C ALA A 198 -1.71 -13.10 -15.36
N ARG A 199 -1.48 -12.33 -16.42
CA ARG A 199 -0.17 -12.04 -16.97
C ARG A 199 0.62 -11.21 -15.96
N LYS A 200 1.92 -11.03 -16.18
CA LYS A 200 2.69 -10.12 -15.33
C LYS A 200 2.34 -8.69 -15.68
N GLY A 201 2.73 -7.76 -14.80
CA GLY A 201 2.74 -6.35 -15.10
C GLY A 201 1.53 -5.59 -14.59
N ALA A 202 1.26 -4.48 -15.24
CA ALA A 202 0.32 -3.46 -14.80
C ALA A 202 -1.06 -3.76 -15.40
N HIS A 203 -2.00 -4.25 -14.60
CA HIS A 203 -3.37 -4.52 -15.04
C HIS A 203 -4.32 -3.37 -14.69
N VAL A 204 -5.25 -3.12 -15.60
CA VAL A 204 -6.34 -2.17 -15.43
C VAL A 204 -7.66 -2.92 -15.43
N TRP A 205 -8.47 -2.63 -14.43
CA TRP A 205 -9.82 -3.14 -14.24
C TRP A 205 -10.80 -1.98 -14.30
N LYS A 206 -12.05 -2.26 -14.65
CA LYS A 206 -13.10 -1.26 -14.82
C LYS A 206 -14.23 -1.52 -13.84
N PHE A 207 -14.74 -0.45 -13.24
CA PHE A 207 -15.94 -0.50 -12.41
C PHE A 207 -17.18 -0.78 -13.27
N THR A 208 -18.03 -1.70 -12.82
CA THR A 208 -19.26 -2.09 -13.55
C THR A 208 -20.54 -1.89 -12.72
N GLY A 209 -20.40 -1.48 -11.46
CA GLY A 209 -21.50 -1.22 -10.53
C GLY A 209 -21.14 -1.57 -9.09
N TYR A 210 -21.88 -0.99 -8.14
CA TYR A 210 -21.58 -1.10 -6.70
C TYR A 210 -21.71 -2.52 -6.14
N ASP A 211 -22.54 -3.37 -6.74
CA ASP A 211 -22.74 -4.76 -6.31
C ASP A 211 -22.19 -5.77 -7.34
N LYS A 212 -21.35 -5.31 -8.27
CA LYS A 212 -20.79 -6.13 -9.35
C LYS A 212 -19.26 -6.17 -9.27
N PRO A 213 -18.64 -7.33 -9.52
CA PRO A 213 -17.19 -7.41 -9.67
C PRO A 213 -16.67 -6.41 -10.70
N PHE A 214 -15.50 -5.84 -10.44
CA PHE A 214 -14.76 -5.12 -11.47
C PHE A 214 -14.36 -6.09 -12.58
N GLU A 215 -14.27 -5.57 -13.80
CA GLU A 215 -13.94 -6.36 -14.99
C GLU A 215 -12.56 -5.99 -15.54
N HIS A 216 -11.77 -7.00 -15.89
CA HIS A 216 -10.45 -6.77 -16.47
C HIS A 216 -10.57 -6.06 -17.83
N THR A 217 -9.85 -4.95 -18.00
CA THR A 217 -9.90 -4.12 -19.21
C THR A 217 -8.67 -4.31 -20.10
N GLY A 218 -7.48 -4.29 -19.52
CA GLY A 218 -6.23 -4.37 -20.25
C GLY A 218 -5.04 -4.50 -19.32
N HIS A 219 -3.86 -4.76 -19.89
CA HIS A 219 -2.62 -4.84 -19.11
C HIS A 219 -1.40 -4.55 -19.98
N VAL A 220 -0.27 -4.33 -19.32
CA VAL A 220 1.03 -4.19 -19.98
C VAL A 220 2.15 -4.78 -19.14
N GLU A 221 3.00 -5.59 -19.78
CA GLU A 221 4.26 -6.03 -19.19
C GLU A 221 5.34 -4.97 -19.41
N ILE A 222 5.88 -4.44 -18.32
CA ILE A 222 6.96 -3.46 -18.35
C ILE A 222 8.22 -4.16 -17.83
N LYS A 223 9.34 -4.00 -18.56
CA LYS A 223 10.61 -4.59 -18.14
C LYS A 223 11.13 -3.91 -16.88
N ASP A 224 11.81 -4.70 -16.03
CA ASP A 224 12.46 -4.24 -14.80
C ASP A 224 11.53 -3.59 -13.77
N THR A 225 10.25 -3.96 -13.76
CA THR A 225 9.26 -3.57 -12.74
C THR A 225 8.99 -4.74 -11.77
N PRO A 226 9.69 -4.85 -10.64
CA PRO A 226 9.46 -5.94 -9.68
C PRO A 226 8.09 -5.84 -8.99
N PHE A 227 7.59 -4.61 -8.88
CA PHE A 227 6.24 -4.23 -8.47
C PHE A 227 5.88 -3.06 -9.39
N THR A 228 4.78 -3.15 -10.11
CA THR A 228 4.39 -2.08 -11.03
C THR A 228 3.91 -0.84 -10.28
N GLU A 229 3.14 -1.04 -9.20
CA GLU A 229 2.59 0.04 -8.35
C GLU A 229 2.08 1.22 -9.18
N HIS A 230 1.43 0.93 -10.30
CA HIS A 230 1.21 1.86 -11.38
C HIS A 230 0.00 2.77 -11.15
N MET A 231 0.07 3.98 -11.68
CA MET A 231 -0.97 5.00 -11.60
C MET A 231 -1.24 5.57 -12.99
N ILE A 232 -2.47 6.03 -13.22
CA ILE A 232 -2.91 6.53 -14.53
C ILE A 232 -3.49 7.93 -14.37
N ALA A 233 -3.20 8.80 -15.34
CA ALA A 233 -3.91 10.05 -15.54
C ALA A 233 -4.22 10.23 -17.02
N GLU A 234 -5.37 10.83 -17.33
CA GLU A 234 -5.74 11.21 -18.69
C GLU A 234 -5.16 12.58 -19.04
N ARG A 235 -4.61 12.71 -20.24
CA ARG A 235 -4.09 13.96 -20.82
C ARG A 235 -5.21 14.75 -21.52
N LYS A 236 -4.94 15.99 -21.91
CA LYS A 236 -5.94 16.86 -22.58
C LYS A 236 -6.41 16.31 -23.93
N ASP A 237 -5.60 15.48 -24.59
CA ASP A 237 -5.94 14.81 -25.86
C ASP A 237 -6.77 13.53 -25.68
N GLY A 238 -7.12 13.15 -24.44
CA GLY A 238 -7.87 11.93 -24.12
C GLY A 238 -7.02 10.66 -24.03
N SER A 239 -5.71 10.74 -24.30
CA SER A 239 -4.80 9.61 -24.07
C SER A 239 -4.56 9.38 -22.58
N LEU A 240 -4.39 8.12 -22.19
CA LEU A 240 -4.06 7.75 -20.82
C LEU A 240 -2.55 7.58 -20.68
N LEU A 241 -1.95 8.30 -19.74
CA LEU A 241 -0.56 8.11 -19.33
C LEU A 241 -0.51 7.25 -18.08
N MET A 242 0.09 6.07 -18.20
CA MET A 242 0.47 5.23 -17.06
C MET A 242 1.91 5.54 -16.66
N LEU A 243 2.13 5.71 -15.37
CA LEU A 243 3.46 5.64 -14.77
C LEU A 243 3.56 4.40 -13.88
N ALA A 244 4.71 3.73 -13.91
CA ALA A 244 4.97 2.53 -13.09
C ALA A 244 6.34 2.56 -12.43
N ARG A 245 6.46 1.96 -11.25
CA ARG A 245 7.75 1.80 -10.54
C ARG A 245 8.67 0.87 -11.32
N ALA A 246 9.93 1.28 -11.48
CA ALA A 246 10.95 0.47 -12.13
C ALA A 246 12.28 0.46 -11.36
N LYS A 247 13.11 -0.56 -11.61
CA LYS A 247 14.48 -0.63 -11.05
C LYS A 247 15.41 0.46 -11.56
N TYR A 248 15.05 1.12 -12.66
CA TYR A 248 15.82 2.21 -13.23
C TYR A 248 15.27 3.59 -12.89
N GLY A 249 14.11 3.70 -12.23
CA GLY A 249 13.41 4.97 -12.01
C GLY A 249 11.91 4.77 -12.16
N ILE A 250 11.30 5.50 -13.09
CA ILE A 250 9.86 5.40 -13.40
C ILE A 250 9.73 5.02 -14.88
N ALA A 251 8.86 4.06 -15.17
CA ALA A 251 8.45 3.69 -16.52
C ALA A 251 7.20 4.46 -16.93
N ARG A 252 7.00 4.67 -18.24
CA ARG A 252 5.72 5.11 -18.81
C ARG A 252 5.16 4.08 -19.79
N ALA A 253 3.85 4.15 -19.98
CA ALA A 253 3.13 3.58 -21.11
C ALA A 253 1.93 4.48 -21.46
N VAL A 254 1.51 4.46 -22.71
CA VAL A 254 0.39 5.28 -23.22
C VAL A 254 -0.71 4.39 -23.79
N SER A 255 -1.96 4.72 -23.50
CA SER A 255 -3.14 4.10 -24.11
C SER A 255 -4.01 5.14 -24.82
N ASN A 256 -4.43 4.82 -26.04
CA ASN A 256 -5.35 5.63 -26.86
C ASN A 256 -6.73 4.95 -27.00
N ASP A 257 -6.98 3.87 -26.26
CA ASP A 257 -8.17 3.02 -26.39
C ASP A 257 -8.81 2.70 -25.02
N LYS A 258 -8.71 3.65 -24.09
CA LYS A 258 -9.28 3.60 -22.74
C LYS A 258 -8.71 2.47 -21.86
N GLY A 259 -7.40 2.24 -21.98
CA GLY A 259 -6.65 1.30 -21.15
C GLY A 259 -6.70 -0.16 -21.61
N ARG A 260 -7.27 -0.44 -22.79
CA ARG A 260 -7.33 -1.80 -23.36
C ARG A 260 -5.96 -2.26 -23.86
N THR A 261 -5.27 -1.40 -24.59
CA THR A 261 -3.89 -1.62 -25.05
C THR A 261 -2.98 -0.48 -24.65
N TRP A 262 -1.70 -0.81 -24.46
CA TRP A 262 -0.67 0.10 -24.00
C TRP A 262 0.55 0.01 -24.91
N ARG A 263 1.10 1.17 -25.27
CA ARG A 263 2.22 1.35 -26.19
C ARG A 263 3.23 2.33 -25.59
N GLU A 264 4.30 2.63 -26.32
CA GLU A 264 5.33 3.59 -25.88
C GLU A 264 5.91 3.23 -24.51
N ILE A 265 6.23 1.94 -24.34
CA ILE A 265 6.75 1.39 -23.08
C ILE A 265 8.23 1.76 -22.98
N GLU A 266 8.51 2.82 -22.23
CA GLU A 266 9.87 3.35 -22.11
C GLU A 266 10.08 4.04 -20.75
N PRO A 267 11.33 4.37 -20.38
CA PRO A 267 11.60 5.13 -19.17
C PRO A 267 10.95 6.53 -19.23
N PHE A 268 10.15 6.86 -18.21
CA PHE A 268 9.73 8.23 -17.93
C PHE A 268 10.90 9.05 -17.38
N THR A 269 11.64 8.47 -16.45
CA THR A 269 12.90 9.01 -15.93
C THR A 269 13.80 7.88 -15.47
N LYS A 270 15.12 8.12 -15.52
CA LYS A 270 16.14 7.30 -14.87
C LYS A 270 16.91 8.01 -13.77
N ASP A 271 16.58 9.28 -13.52
CA ASP A 271 17.42 10.18 -12.73
C ASP A 271 17.03 10.21 -11.25
N PHE A 272 15.81 9.79 -10.92
CA PHE A 272 15.27 9.79 -9.56
C PHE A 272 14.25 8.66 -9.33
N ASN A 273 13.84 8.49 -8.08
CA ASN A 273 12.78 7.56 -7.65
C ASN A 273 13.00 6.10 -8.09
N VAL A 274 14.26 5.64 -8.02
CA VAL A 274 14.64 4.27 -8.34
C VAL A 274 14.00 3.27 -7.38
N ASN A 275 13.23 2.33 -7.92
CA ASN A 275 12.65 1.18 -7.22
C ASN A 275 11.88 1.56 -5.94
N THR A 276 11.10 2.64 -6.00
CA THR A 276 10.27 3.13 -4.90
C THR A 276 8.93 3.60 -5.44
N ARG A 277 7.87 3.46 -4.62
CA ARG A 277 6.54 3.97 -4.96
C ARG A 277 6.55 5.50 -5.02
N PHE A 278 5.71 6.04 -5.89
CA PHE A 278 5.39 7.47 -6.02
C PHE A 278 3.86 7.68 -5.99
N TYR A 279 3.43 8.95 -5.97
CA TYR A 279 2.04 9.35 -6.25
C TYR A 279 1.99 10.07 -7.60
N PHE A 280 0.96 9.80 -8.39
CA PHE A 280 0.70 10.43 -9.68
C PHE A 280 -0.82 10.57 -9.87
N GLY A 281 -1.29 11.78 -10.14
CA GLY A 281 -2.71 12.04 -10.34
C GLY A 281 -2.97 13.44 -10.87
N LYS A 282 -4.19 13.67 -11.36
CA LYS A 282 -4.64 14.99 -11.85
C LYS A 282 -5.34 15.75 -10.73
N LEU A 283 -4.96 17.01 -10.54
CA LEU A 283 -5.60 17.93 -9.60
C LEU A 283 -6.87 18.53 -10.22
N LYS A 284 -7.75 19.11 -9.39
CA LYS A 284 -8.93 19.86 -9.86
C LYS A 284 -8.60 21.02 -10.80
N SER A 285 -7.38 21.58 -10.74
CA SER A 285 -6.92 22.61 -11.69
C SER A 285 -6.68 22.06 -13.11
N GLY A 286 -6.61 20.73 -13.27
CA GLY A 286 -6.17 20.07 -14.49
C GLY A 286 -4.66 19.78 -14.53
N SER A 287 -3.87 20.37 -13.62
CA SER A 287 -2.43 20.09 -13.51
C SER A 287 -2.18 18.65 -13.03
N LEU A 288 -1.10 18.04 -13.46
CA LEU A 288 -0.64 16.75 -12.95
C LEU A 288 0.25 16.97 -11.72
N LEU A 289 0.00 16.18 -10.68
CA LEU A 289 0.82 16.10 -9.46
C LEU A 289 1.62 14.80 -9.49
N LEU A 290 2.93 14.90 -9.28
CA LEU A 290 3.84 13.78 -9.06
C LEU A 290 4.51 13.95 -7.69
N ILE A 291 4.44 12.96 -6.81
CA ILE A 291 5.18 12.96 -5.54
C ILE A 291 6.17 11.81 -5.56
N VAL A 292 7.45 12.13 -5.49
CA VAL A 292 8.56 11.19 -5.70
C VAL A 292 9.64 11.39 -4.66
N ASN A 293 10.52 10.41 -4.49
CA ASN A 293 11.83 10.64 -3.93
C ASN A 293 12.72 11.30 -5.00
N ASP A 294 12.97 12.61 -4.88
CA ASP A 294 13.83 13.38 -5.80
C ASP A 294 15.32 13.15 -5.45
N HIS A 295 15.73 11.88 -5.59
CA HIS A 295 17.07 11.42 -5.36
C HIS A 295 17.35 10.20 -6.25
N PRO A 296 18.54 10.08 -6.87
CA PRO A 296 18.83 9.05 -7.88
C PRO A 296 18.78 7.62 -7.38
N ARG A 297 19.15 7.36 -6.12
CA ARG A 297 19.31 5.99 -5.60
C ARG A 297 18.76 5.73 -4.20
N LYS A 298 18.19 6.72 -3.55
CA LYS A 298 17.79 6.66 -2.13
C LYS A 298 16.37 7.19 -1.98
N ARG A 299 15.71 6.73 -0.92
CA ARG A 299 14.38 7.16 -0.52
C ARG A 299 14.48 8.40 0.38
N GLU A 300 14.91 9.51 -0.22
CA GLU A 300 15.20 10.81 0.41
C GLU A 300 14.50 11.91 -0.40
N ASN A 301 14.42 13.12 0.16
CA ASN A 301 13.87 14.31 -0.51
C ASN A 301 12.51 14.05 -1.17
N MET A 302 11.54 13.59 -0.38
CA MET A 302 10.18 13.41 -0.88
C MET A 302 9.65 14.77 -1.37
N THR A 303 9.36 14.87 -2.65
CA THR A 303 9.13 16.13 -3.35
C THR A 303 7.85 16.03 -4.18
N ALA A 304 6.96 17.00 -4.01
CA ALA A 304 5.84 17.22 -4.92
C ALA A 304 6.32 18.04 -6.13
N MET A 305 5.92 17.61 -7.31
CA MET A 305 6.20 18.27 -8.59
C MET A 305 4.88 18.50 -9.32
N LEU A 306 4.72 19.65 -9.99
CA LEU A 306 3.55 19.96 -10.80
C LEU A 306 3.91 20.13 -12.27
N SER A 307 2.99 19.69 -13.12
CA SER A 307 3.04 19.86 -14.58
C SER A 307 1.72 20.41 -15.09
N ASP A 308 1.78 21.49 -15.87
CA ASP A 308 0.61 22.13 -16.51
C ASP A 308 0.46 21.77 -18.00
N ASP A 309 1.40 20.98 -18.52
CA ASP A 309 1.56 20.61 -19.93
C ASP A 309 1.49 19.09 -20.16
N ASP A 310 0.65 18.40 -19.37
CA ASP A 310 0.37 16.96 -19.46
C ASP A 310 1.61 16.06 -19.24
N GLY A 311 2.51 16.50 -18.36
CA GLY A 311 3.67 15.73 -17.89
C GLY A 311 4.91 15.92 -18.76
N LYS A 312 4.92 16.91 -19.68
CA LYS A 312 6.08 17.21 -20.53
C LYS A 312 7.16 17.94 -19.73
N THR A 313 6.78 18.90 -18.90
CA THR A 313 7.69 19.64 -18.00
C THR A 313 7.14 19.69 -16.57
N TRP A 314 8.07 19.80 -15.60
CA TRP A 314 7.78 19.78 -14.16
C TRP A 314 8.42 20.99 -13.48
N GLN A 315 7.85 22.17 -13.74
CA GLN A 315 8.47 23.47 -13.43
C GLN A 315 8.40 23.83 -11.94
N HIS A 316 7.39 23.33 -11.23
CA HIS A 316 7.18 23.63 -9.83
C HIS A 316 7.56 22.43 -8.97
N LYS A 317 8.36 22.66 -7.92
CA LYS A 317 8.79 21.64 -6.97
C LYS A 317 8.65 22.13 -5.53
N LEU A 318 8.24 21.24 -4.63
CA LEU A 318 8.17 21.48 -3.20
C LEU A 318 8.66 20.23 -2.45
N VAL A 319 9.75 20.37 -1.68
CA VAL A 319 10.21 19.31 -0.79
C VAL A 319 9.25 19.19 0.40
N LEU A 320 8.64 18.02 0.53
CA LEU A 320 7.68 17.67 1.57
C LEU A 320 8.36 17.07 2.80
N ASP A 321 9.40 16.26 2.58
CA ASP A 321 10.12 15.55 3.63
C ASP A 321 11.59 15.26 3.24
N GLU A 322 12.53 15.84 3.99
CA GLU A 322 13.98 15.71 3.77
C GLU A 322 14.58 14.48 4.47
N ARG A 323 13.80 13.76 5.27
CA ARG A 323 14.30 12.59 6.01
C ARG A 323 14.72 11.47 5.06
N THR A 324 15.51 10.55 5.60
CA THR A 324 15.90 9.32 4.91
C THR A 324 14.91 8.18 5.17
N HIS A 325 14.87 7.23 4.24
CA HIS A 325 13.97 6.06 4.28
C HIS A 325 12.47 6.42 4.27
N VAL A 326 12.09 7.50 3.59
CA VAL A 326 10.69 7.92 3.41
C VAL A 326 10.16 7.43 2.07
N SER A 327 9.03 6.70 2.08
CA SER A 327 8.44 6.14 0.85
C SER A 327 6.92 5.99 0.97
N TYR A 328 6.29 5.54 -0.11
CA TYR A 328 4.84 5.33 -0.22
C TYR A 328 4.04 6.62 0.03
N PRO A 329 4.32 7.71 -0.70
CA PRO A 329 3.48 8.91 -0.62
C PRO A 329 2.08 8.60 -1.12
N ASP A 330 1.07 9.17 -0.46
CA ASP A 330 -0.30 9.24 -0.97
C ASP A 330 -0.85 10.64 -0.71
N ALA A 331 -1.77 11.10 -1.54
CA ALA A 331 -2.28 12.45 -1.50
C ALA A 331 -3.77 12.52 -1.79
N THR A 332 -4.43 13.49 -1.15
CA THR A 332 -5.81 13.89 -1.43
C THR A 332 -5.90 15.42 -1.41
N GLN A 333 -6.81 15.97 -2.21
CA GLN A 333 -6.98 17.41 -2.36
C GLN A 333 -8.06 17.94 -1.42
N SER A 334 -7.74 19.00 -0.67
CA SER A 334 -8.71 19.75 0.14
C SER A 334 -9.67 20.57 -0.75
N PRO A 335 -10.98 20.62 -0.45
CA PRO A 335 -11.93 21.46 -1.19
C PRO A 335 -11.77 22.97 -0.93
N THR A 336 -11.24 23.36 0.23
CA THR A 336 -11.03 24.77 0.58
C THR A 336 -9.62 25.24 0.27
N ALA A 337 -9.47 26.24 -0.60
CA ALA A 337 -8.31 27.12 -0.60
C ALA A 337 -8.34 27.88 0.75
N SER A 338 -7.30 27.74 1.57
CA SER A 338 -7.12 28.62 2.73
C SER A 338 -5.94 29.51 2.46
N SER A 339 -6.14 30.80 2.64
CA SER A 339 -5.37 31.94 2.16
C SER A 339 -4.02 32.17 2.83
N THR A 340 -3.26 31.14 3.22
CA THR A 340 -1.90 31.37 3.76
C THR A 340 -0.93 30.21 3.49
N PRO A 341 0.15 30.45 2.70
CA PRO A 341 1.17 29.44 2.35
C PRO A 341 1.86 28.77 3.55
N SER A 342 1.97 29.45 4.71
CA SER A 342 2.66 28.91 5.90
C SER A 342 1.92 27.71 6.54
N MET A 343 0.59 27.63 6.40
CA MET A 343 -0.20 26.55 7.02
C MET A 343 -0.14 25.22 6.24
N ILE A 344 0.19 25.24 4.95
CA ILE A 344 0.29 24.04 4.11
C ILE A 344 1.59 23.30 4.41
N ALA A 345 2.71 24.02 4.47
CA ALA A 345 3.98 23.47 4.93
C ALA A 345 3.89 22.97 6.38
N ASP A 346 3.15 23.66 7.25
CA ASP A 346 2.96 23.25 8.64
C ASP A 346 2.01 22.05 8.80
N ALA A 347 0.95 21.91 8.00
CA ALA A 347 0.08 20.74 8.04
C ALA A 347 0.80 19.47 7.57
N ILE A 348 1.62 19.58 6.53
CA ILE A 348 2.49 18.51 6.02
C ILE A 348 3.58 18.16 7.06
N LYS A 349 4.27 19.17 7.62
CA LYS A 349 5.30 18.98 8.66
C LYS A 349 4.76 18.44 9.98
N ARG A 350 3.57 18.86 10.43
CA ARG A 350 2.97 18.41 11.71
C ARG A 350 2.46 16.97 11.64
N THR A 351 1.91 16.55 10.49
CA THR A 351 1.44 15.18 10.27
C THR A 351 2.62 14.19 10.21
N CYS A 352 3.74 14.59 9.60
CA CYS A 352 4.96 13.76 9.55
C CYS A 352 5.82 13.83 10.84
N ARG A 353 5.68 14.86 11.70
CA ARG A 353 6.30 14.90 13.05
C ARG A 353 5.58 14.04 14.09
N LYS A 354 4.24 14.04 14.13
CA LYS A 354 3.49 13.34 15.20
C LYS A 354 3.42 11.82 15.05
N SER A 355 3.59 11.28 13.84
CA SER A 355 3.65 9.83 13.61
C SER A 355 4.91 9.15 14.17
N PHE A 356 5.90 9.91 14.65
CA PHE A 356 7.20 9.37 15.06
C PHE A 356 7.67 9.72 16.48
N SER A 357 6.85 10.37 17.32
CA SER A 357 7.23 10.70 18.71
C SER A 357 6.70 9.72 19.75
N GLN A 358 6.77 8.40 19.53
CA GLN A 358 6.74 7.42 20.62
C GLN A 358 7.67 6.25 20.27
N ASN A 359 8.93 6.35 20.71
CA ASN A 359 9.76 5.27 21.24
C ASN A 359 11.23 5.72 21.29
N SER A 360 11.54 6.58 22.27
CA SER A 360 12.87 6.56 22.87
C SER A 360 12.82 5.58 24.03
N PRO A 361 13.55 4.44 24.00
CA PRO A 361 13.77 3.67 25.21
C PRO A 361 14.52 4.57 26.20
N ARG A 362 14.03 4.69 27.44
CA ARG A 362 14.86 5.24 28.53
C ARG A 362 16.10 4.35 28.67
N PRO A 363 17.30 4.90 28.87
CA PRO A 363 18.46 4.09 29.16
C PRO A 363 18.22 3.34 30.48
N ILE A 364 18.24 2.01 30.39
CA ILE A 364 18.33 1.15 31.57
C ILE A 364 19.74 1.35 32.12
N SER A 365 19.82 1.84 33.36
CA SER A 365 21.07 1.94 34.13
C SER A 365 21.72 0.57 34.25
N ALA A 366 22.97 0.46 33.80
CA ALA A 366 23.78 -0.75 33.95
C ALA A 366 24.20 -0.97 35.42
N PRO A 367 24.25 -2.22 35.90
CA PRO A 367 25.12 -2.57 37.01
C PRO A 367 26.50 -3.03 36.51
N GLU A 368 27.48 -2.91 37.40
CA GLU A 368 28.92 -2.90 37.18
C GLU A 368 29.55 -4.20 36.66
N ARG A 369 30.76 -4.01 36.12
CA ARG A 369 31.71 -4.98 35.54
C ARG A 369 32.01 -6.20 36.42
N SER A 370 32.22 -7.34 35.76
CA SER A 370 33.46 -8.12 35.97
C SER A 370 33.83 -8.96 34.74
N SER A 371 35.08 -9.39 34.71
CA SER A 371 35.97 -9.63 33.57
C SER A 371 36.07 -11.09 33.06
N ARG A 372 36.33 -11.31 31.75
CA ARG A 372 37.57 -11.90 31.14
C ARG A 372 37.35 -12.56 29.77
N LYS A 373 38.29 -12.22 28.86
CA LYS A 373 38.96 -12.98 27.76
C LYS A 373 38.18 -13.55 26.55
N ALA A 374 38.38 -12.84 25.42
CA ALA A 374 38.82 -13.25 24.07
C ALA A 374 38.43 -14.62 23.46
N ALA A 375 37.75 -14.57 22.31
CA ALA A 375 38.08 -15.32 21.09
C ALA A 375 37.44 -14.64 19.86
N SER A 376 38.19 -14.59 18.76
CA SER A 376 37.80 -14.02 17.46
C SER A 376 36.94 -14.99 16.64
N SER A 377 35.99 -14.46 15.87
CA SER A 377 35.83 -14.73 14.42
C SER A 377 34.49 -14.22 13.86
N ASN A 378 34.61 -13.61 12.68
CA ASN A 378 33.63 -13.48 11.59
C ASN A 378 32.25 -12.86 11.86
N ALA A 379 32.19 -11.57 11.56
CA ALA A 379 31.00 -10.80 11.29
C ALA A 379 30.16 -11.40 10.16
N LYS A 380 28.89 -11.71 10.46
CA LYS A 380 27.79 -11.63 9.50
C LYS A 380 26.92 -10.46 9.93
N SER A 381 26.86 -9.43 9.08
CA SER A 381 26.02 -8.25 9.30
C SER A 381 24.55 -8.68 9.33
N THR A 382 23.96 -8.65 10.51
CA THR A 382 22.51 -8.75 10.68
C THR A 382 21.89 -7.42 10.27
N SER A 383 20.94 -7.48 9.33
CA SER A 383 20.16 -6.35 8.88
C SER A 383 19.35 -5.77 10.05
N SER A 384 19.51 -4.49 10.28
CA SER A 384 18.73 -3.71 11.24
C SER A 384 17.25 -3.65 10.83
N PRO A 385 16.30 -3.60 11.78
CA PRO A 385 14.89 -3.52 11.47
C PRO A 385 14.59 -2.18 10.76
N THR A 386 14.16 -2.28 9.50
CA THR A 386 13.81 -1.14 8.67
C THR A 386 12.55 -0.47 9.23
N LYS A 387 12.70 0.73 9.79
CA LYS A 387 11.56 1.62 10.10
C LYS A 387 11.06 2.19 8.77
N ALA A 388 10.00 1.62 8.21
CA ALA A 388 9.32 2.23 7.07
C ALA A 388 8.62 3.51 7.55
N ALA A 389 9.08 4.67 7.10
CA ALA A 389 8.44 5.94 7.42
C ALA A 389 7.40 6.30 6.35
N ALA A 390 6.13 6.23 6.73
CA ALA A 390 4.99 6.75 5.98
C ALA A 390 4.85 8.26 6.24
N CYS A 391 4.99 9.11 5.23
CA CYS A 391 4.63 10.53 5.32
C CYS A 391 3.28 10.71 4.62
N VAL A 392 2.28 11.13 5.40
CA VAL A 392 0.94 11.49 4.92
C VAL A 392 0.92 13.01 4.91
N SER A 393 0.94 13.59 3.71
CA SER A 393 1.00 15.03 3.52
C SER A 393 -0.27 15.53 2.83
N THR A 394 -0.97 16.47 3.45
CA THR A 394 -2.04 17.22 2.81
C THR A 394 -1.43 18.45 2.12
N ALA A 395 -1.15 18.34 0.82
CA ALA A 395 -0.73 19.48 0.02
C ALA A 395 -1.98 20.21 -0.50
N ARG A 396 -2.01 21.55 -0.33
CA ARG A 396 -2.99 22.42 -0.99
C ARG A 396 -2.30 23.05 -2.20
N ALA A 397 -3.04 23.18 -3.30
CA ALA A 397 -2.53 23.77 -4.52
C ALA A 397 -2.14 25.24 -4.30
N LEU A 398 -1.05 25.64 -4.94
CA LEU A 398 -0.69 27.03 -5.19
C LEU A 398 -1.58 27.50 -6.35
N GLU A 399 -2.14 28.71 -6.25
CA GLU A 399 -2.66 29.45 -7.42
C GLU A 399 -1.50 30.08 -8.19
#